data_AF-A0A7J2U6Q2-F1
#
_entry.id   AF-A0A7J2U6Q2-F1
#
_cell.length_a   1.000
_cell.length_b   1.000
_cell.length_c   1.000
_cell.angle_alpha   90.00
_cell.angle_beta   90.00
_cell.angle_gamma   90.00
#
_symmetry.space_group_name_H-M   'P 1'
#
loop_
_entity.id
_entity.type
_entity.pdbx_description
1 polymer ?
#
loop_
_entity_poly.entity_id
_entity_poly.type
_entity_poly.pdbx_seq_one_letter_code
_entity_poly.pdbx_strand_id
1 'polypeptide(L)'
;MKNVRKTKLLKGIVGIEAAIVLIAFVVVAAALAFVVLNMGFYTTQRSKEVMSQGLAQASSALEIDGTVLAKVDNETQELTCAVIPIRLSAGQKDVDLTPGKADIAIWVIDKGGLTATYNETQQAITNLTGYTIDNLCQAGGKTWSGVAVVWRQPNNGDTVLQAGEKVLVVINFTKLGNILTNVGKGLKPYDVFKVEIKPPIGSALTVERQVPASLTYSYIDLG
;
A
#
# COMPACT_ATOMS: atom_id res chain seq x y z
N MET A 1 22.16 103.30 5.13
CA MET A 1 21.52 101.98 5.34
C MET A 1 21.83 101.08 4.14
N LYS A 2 22.70 100.08 4.28
CA LYS A 2 22.84 98.98 3.31
C LYS A 2 22.89 97.68 4.09
N ASN A 3 21.76 96.97 4.09
CA ASN A 3 21.59 95.67 4.75
C ASN A 3 22.39 94.62 3.98
N VAL A 4 23.46 94.09 4.60
CA VAL A 4 24.20 92.95 4.08
C VAL A 4 23.46 91.67 4.52
N ARG A 5 22.69 91.07 3.60
CA ARG A 5 22.12 89.74 3.80
C ARG A 5 23.25 88.70 3.79
N LYS A 6 23.56 88.12 4.95
CA LYS A 6 24.36 86.89 5.05
C LYS A 6 23.59 85.73 4.39
N THR A 7 24.02 85.29 3.21
CA THR A 7 23.58 84.04 2.59
C THR A 7 24.13 82.86 3.41
N LYS A 8 23.26 82.09 4.06
CA LYS A 8 23.62 80.79 4.65
C LYS A 8 24.00 79.83 3.53
N LEU A 9 25.29 79.58 3.34
CA LEU A 9 25.80 78.44 2.58
C LEU A 9 25.70 77.20 3.45
N LEU A 10 24.57 76.50 3.37
CA LEU A 10 24.40 75.13 3.87
C LEU A 10 23.84 74.29 2.73
N LYS A 11 24.68 74.00 1.74
CA LYS A 11 24.43 72.95 0.74
C LYS A 11 25.76 72.23 0.54
N GLY A 12 26.07 71.37 1.49
CA GLY A 12 27.23 70.51 1.45
C GLY A 12 26.86 69.18 2.09
N ILE A 13 26.86 68.14 1.25
CA ILE A 13 26.90 66.72 1.61
C ILE A 13 25.60 66.16 2.23
N VAL A 14 24.75 65.62 1.37
CA VAL A 14 23.73 64.59 1.71
C VAL A 14 24.01 63.27 0.97
N GLY A 15 25.08 63.22 0.16
CA GLY A 15 25.37 62.08 -0.73
C GLY A 15 25.90 60.85 0.01
N ILE A 16 26.73 61.04 1.04
CA ILE A 16 27.24 59.92 1.84
C ILE A 16 26.15 59.30 2.71
N GLU A 17 25.21 60.11 3.23
CA GLU A 17 24.07 59.63 4.02
C GLU A 17 23.11 58.83 3.15
N ALA A 18 22.81 59.33 1.94
CA ALA A 18 22.04 58.59 0.95
C ALA A 18 22.73 57.28 0.51
N ALA A 19 24.05 57.28 0.37
CA ALA A 19 24.81 56.07 0.01
C ALA A 19 24.78 55.01 1.12
N ILE A 20 24.90 55.39 2.40
CA ILE A 20 24.80 54.47 3.53
C ILE A 20 23.40 53.85 3.61
N VAL A 21 22.35 54.66 3.42
CA VAL A 21 20.96 54.17 3.38
C VAL A 21 20.74 53.22 2.20
N LEU A 22 21.32 53.50 1.03
CA LEU A 22 21.23 52.64 -0.14
C LEU A 22 21.89 51.28 0.10
N ILE A 23 23.08 51.25 0.71
CA ILE A 23 23.76 49.99 1.07
C ILE A 23 22.91 49.20 2.07
N ALA A 24 22.39 49.84 3.11
CA ALA A 24 21.56 49.18 4.11
C ALA A 24 20.28 48.58 3.48
N PHE A 25 19.63 49.31 2.58
CA PHE A 25 18.45 48.83 1.88
C PHE A 25 18.75 47.64 0.95
N VAL A 26 19.86 47.70 0.21
CA VAL A 26 20.30 46.58 -0.66
C VAL A 26 20.64 45.34 0.17
N VAL A 27 21.30 45.48 1.32
CA VAL A 27 21.62 44.35 2.20
C VAL A 27 20.36 43.72 2.78
N VAL A 28 19.40 44.53 3.23
CA VAL A 28 18.10 44.02 3.73
C VAL A 28 17.33 43.31 2.60
N ALA A 29 17.30 43.91 1.41
CA ALA A 29 16.66 43.30 0.25
C ALA A 29 17.32 41.96 -0.15
N ALA A 30 18.65 41.89 -0.15
CA ALA A 30 19.40 40.68 -0.44
C ALA A 30 19.17 39.58 0.61
N ALA A 31 19.14 39.94 1.90
CA ALA A 31 18.83 39.01 2.99
C ALA A 31 17.40 38.46 2.87
N LEU A 32 16.42 39.33 2.57
CA LEU A 32 15.03 38.91 2.33
C LEU A 32 14.93 38.00 1.10
N ALA A 33 15.59 38.35 0.00
CA ALA A 33 15.59 37.54 -1.22
C ALA A 33 16.18 36.13 -0.97
N PHE A 34 17.28 36.04 -0.23
CA PHE A 34 17.89 34.75 0.14
C PHE A 34 16.93 33.88 0.97
N VAL A 35 16.26 34.46 1.96
CA VAL A 35 15.28 33.73 2.78
C VAL A 35 14.09 33.26 1.93
N VAL A 36 13.55 34.15 1.08
CA VAL A 36 12.44 33.83 0.18
C VAL A 36 12.82 32.72 -0.80
N LEU A 37 14.02 32.72 -1.36
CA LEU A 37 14.49 31.68 -2.26
C LEU A 37 14.64 30.33 -1.54
N ASN A 38 15.24 30.30 -0.36
CA ASN A 38 15.41 29.06 0.39
C ASN A 38 14.07 28.47 0.85
N MET A 39 13.15 29.32 1.32
CA MET A 39 11.79 28.89 1.62
C MET A 39 11.05 28.46 0.34
N GLY A 40 11.26 29.15 -0.78
CA GLY A 40 10.69 28.79 -2.09
C GLY A 40 11.20 27.45 -2.62
N PHE A 41 12.48 27.12 -2.42
CA PHE A 41 13.03 25.81 -2.77
C PHE A 41 12.47 24.71 -1.87
N TYR A 42 12.30 24.97 -0.57
CA TYR A 42 11.68 24.01 0.33
C TYR A 42 10.21 23.74 -0.03
N THR A 43 9.42 24.79 -0.31
CA THR A 43 8.00 24.63 -0.68
C THR A 43 7.85 23.90 -2.01
N THR A 44 8.70 24.18 -3.01
CA THR A 44 8.68 23.48 -4.30
C THR A 44 9.12 22.02 -4.18
N GLN A 45 10.12 21.70 -3.35
CA GLN A 45 10.51 20.31 -3.07
C GLN A 45 9.40 19.53 -2.39
N ARG A 46 8.78 20.11 -1.35
CA ARG A 46 7.62 19.50 -0.68
C ARG A 46 6.44 19.32 -1.62
N SER A 47 6.18 20.30 -2.49
CA SER A 47 5.14 20.19 -3.52
C SER A 47 5.40 19.02 -4.47
N LYS A 48 6.64 18.83 -4.93
CA LYS A 48 7.01 17.68 -5.78
C LYS A 48 6.84 16.35 -5.05
N GLU A 49 7.22 16.29 -3.77
CA GLU A 49 7.10 15.08 -2.96
C GLU A 49 5.62 14.68 -2.77
N VAL A 50 4.75 15.62 -2.37
CA VAL A 50 3.32 15.33 -2.19
C VAL A 50 2.62 15.01 -3.51
N MET A 51 3.03 15.62 -4.64
CA MET A 51 2.51 15.26 -5.95
C MET A 51 2.91 13.82 -6.33
N SER A 52 4.15 13.43 -6.08
CA SER A 52 4.64 12.07 -6.36
C SER A 52 3.98 11.03 -5.45
N GLN A 53 3.82 11.32 -4.17
CA GLN A 53 3.14 10.44 -3.21
C GLN A 53 1.63 10.35 -3.49
N GLY A 54 1.00 11.48 -3.84
CA GLY A 54 -0.42 11.52 -4.21
C GLY A 54 -0.69 10.72 -5.49
N LEU A 55 0.17 10.87 -6.50
CA LEU A 55 0.11 10.04 -7.69
C LEU A 55 0.33 8.57 -7.34
N ALA A 56 1.38 8.23 -6.59
CA ALA A 56 1.65 6.87 -6.16
C ALA A 56 0.44 6.24 -5.44
N GLN A 57 -0.16 6.95 -4.47
CA GLN A 57 -1.32 6.49 -3.71
C GLN A 57 -2.58 6.28 -4.56
N ALA A 58 -2.85 7.16 -5.51
CA ALA A 58 -4.00 7.04 -6.41
C ALA A 58 -3.81 5.96 -7.48
N SER A 59 -2.55 5.76 -7.87
CA SER A 59 -2.16 4.87 -8.94
C SER A 59 -2.09 3.42 -8.41
N SER A 60 -1.41 3.16 -7.28
CA SER A 60 -1.21 1.81 -6.74
C SER A 60 -2.53 1.14 -6.33
N ALA A 61 -3.15 0.40 -7.25
CA ALA A 61 -4.32 -0.42 -7.00
C ALA A 61 -3.98 -1.88 -7.31
N LEU A 62 -4.31 -2.75 -6.37
CA LEU A 62 -4.27 -4.19 -6.57
C LEU A 62 -5.55 -4.62 -7.29
N GLU A 63 -5.42 -5.51 -8.26
CA GLU A 63 -6.55 -6.11 -8.96
C GLU A 63 -6.48 -7.65 -8.91
N ILE A 64 -7.64 -8.28 -8.98
CA ILE A 64 -7.76 -9.74 -9.07
C ILE A 64 -7.37 -10.16 -10.49
N ASP A 65 -6.49 -11.14 -10.62
CA ASP A 65 -6.00 -11.61 -11.91
C ASP A 65 -6.50 -13.03 -12.24
N GLY A 66 -7.69 -13.09 -12.82
CA GLY A 66 -8.34 -14.36 -13.15
C GLY A 66 -9.34 -14.75 -12.07
N THR A 67 -9.44 -16.04 -11.81
CA THR A 67 -10.54 -16.61 -11.04
C THR A 67 -10.10 -17.07 -9.65
N VAL A 68 -11.00 -16.99 -8.67
CA VAL A 68 -10.73 -17.49 -7.32
C VAL A 68 -10.96 -18.99 -7.27
N LEU A 69 -9.89 -19.75 -7.08
CA LEU A 69 -9.97 -21.21 -7.02
C LEU A 69 -10.08 -21.65 -5.57
N ALA A 70 -10.87 -22.68 -5.31
CA ALA A 70 -11.01 -23.24 -3.98
C ALA A 70 -10.88 -24.76 -3.96
N LYS A 71 -10.36 -25.27 -2.85
CA LYS A 71 -10.28 -26.69 -2.54
C LYS A 71 -11.39 -27.08 -1.58
N VAL A 72 -12.04 -28.18 -1.91
CA VAL A 72 -13.10 -28.80 -1.13
C VAL A 72 -12.58 -30.13 -0.59
N ASP A 73 -12.94 -30.42 0.66
CA ASP A 73 -12.79 -31.76 1.21
C ASP A 73 -14.05 -32.59 0.89
N ASN A 74 -13.87 -33.70 0.18
CA ASN A 74 -14.98 -34.56 -0.26
C ASN A 74 -15.61 -35.33 0.91
N GLU A 75 -14.90 -35.52 2.02
CA GLU A 75 -15.43 -36.28 3.17
C GLU A 75 -16.40 -35.44 4.00
N THR A 76 -16.06 -34.17 4.26
CA THR A 76 -16.87 -33.25 5.05
C THR A 76 -17.80 -32.39 4.20
N GLN A 77 -17.59 -32.35 2.88
CA GLN A 77 -18.25 -31.41 1.97
C GLN A 77 -18.12 -29.96 2.44
N GLU A 78 -16.91 -29.58 2.86
CA GLU A 78 -16.57 -28.22 3.30
C GLU A 78 -15.42 -27.67 2.47
N LEU A 79 -15.43 -26.36 2.26
CA LEU A 79 -14.39 -25.64 1.55
C LEU A 79 -13.24 -25.35 2.51
N THR A 80 -12.10 -26.00 2.27
CA THR A 80 -10.94 -25.99 3.18
C THR A 80 -9.95 -24.88 2.84
N CYS A 81 -9.90 -24.45 1.59
CA CYS A 81 -8.92 -23.47 1.15
C CYS A 81 -9.38 -22.68 -0.08
N ALA A 82 -8.99 -21.41 -0.17
CA ALA A 82 -9.17 -20.57 -1.36
C ALA A 82 -7.84 -19.94 -1.78
N VAL A 83 -7.69 -19.74 -3.09
CA VAL A 83 -6.53 -19.14 -3.74
C VAL A 83 -7.02 -18.00 -4.61
N ILE A 84 -6.58 -16.79 -4.29
CA ILE A 84 -6.95 -15.55 -4.98
C ILE A 84 -5.70 -15.04 -5.70
N PRO A 85 -5.63 -15.13 -7.03
CA PRO A 85 -4.56 -14.48 -7.79
C PRO A 85 -4.76 -12.97 -7.81
N ILE A 86 -3.71 -12.23 -7.50
CA ILE A 86 -3.70 -10.77 -7.56
C ILE A 86 -2.48 -10.27 -8.34
N ARG A 87 -2.63 -9.13 -8.98
CA ARG A 87 -1.55 -8.39 -9.65
C ARG A 87 -1.71 -6.90 -9.43
N LEU A 88 -0.67 -6.15 -9.77
CA LEU A 88 -0.79 -4.71 -9.88
C LEU A 88 -1.62 -4.31 -11.09
N SER A 89 -2.39 -3.24 -10.93
CA SER A 89 -3.04 -2.58 -12.06
C SER A 89 -2.00 -2.13 -13.09
N ALA A 90 -2.40 -1.98 -14.34
CA ALA A 90 -1.47 -1.54 -15.39
C ALA A 90 -0.96 -0.12 -15.11
N GLY A 91 0.35 0.11 -15.29
CA GLY A 91 0.98 1.43 -15.18
C GLY A 91 1.22 1.95 -13.75
N GLN A 92 1.16 1.08 -12.74
CA GLN A 92 1.25 1.47 -11.34
C GLN A 92 2.66 1.37 -10.75
N LYS A 93 2.85 2.04 -9.61
CA LYS A 93 4.06 1.94 -8.81
C LYS A 93 4.07 0.65 -7.99
N ASP A 94 5.27 0.09 -7.85
CA ASP A 94 5.55 -1.11 -7.05
C ASP A 94 4.96 -1.03 -5.64
N VAL A 95 4.40 -2.14 -5.17
CA VAL A 95 3.73 -2.24 -3.87
C VAL A 95 4.47 -3.23 -2.98
N ASP A 96 4.91 -2.76 -1.83
CA ASP A 96 5.57 -3.60 -0.84
C ASP A 96 4.54 -4.47 -0.09
N LEU A 97 4.58 -5.79 -0.32
CA LEU A 97 3.77 -6.80 0.36
C LEU A 97 4.57 -7.55 1.42
N THR A 98 5.56 -6.92 2.03
CA THR A 98 6.26 -7.52 3.18
C THR A 98 5.29 -7.73 4.34
N PRO A 99 5.33 -8.90 5.03
CA PRO A 99 4.56 -9.14 6.24
C PRO A 99 4.70 -8.01 7.26
N GLY A 100 3.58 -7.53 7.79
CA GLY A 100 3.52 -6.42 8.73
C GLY A 100 3.49 -5.01 8.10
N LYS A 101 3.75 -4.85 6.80
CA LYS A 101 3.50 -3.59 6.07
C LYS A 101 2.18 -3.61 5.32
N ALA A 102 1.91 -4.72 4.62
CA ALA A 102 0.60 -5.01 4.07
C ALA A 102 -0.23 -5.77 5.10
N ASP A 103 -1.51 -5.43 5.21
CA ASP A 103 -2.44 -6.14 6.07
C ASP A 103 -3.43 -6.95 5.23
N ILE A 104 -3.79 -8.13 5.73
CA ILE A 104 -4.83 -8.98 5.15
C ILE A 104 -5.83 -9.27 6.26
N ALA A 105 -7.07 -8.87 6.03
CA ALA A 105 -8.20 -9.17 6.89
C ALA A 105 -9.14 -10.15 6.20
N ILE A 106 -9.67 -11.10 6.97
CA ILE A 106 -10.61 -12.11 6.48
C ILE A 106 -11.83 -12.07 7.38
N TRP A 107 -13.00 -12.04 6.75
CA TRP A 107 -14.29 -12.06 7.39
C TRP A 107 -15.12 -13.17 6.81
N VAL A 108 -15.71 -13.99 7.67
CA VAL A 108 -16.73 -14.95 7.29
C VAL A 108 -18.04 -14.43 7.86
N ILE A 109 -19.01 -14.18 6.99
CA ILE A 109 -20.31 -13.64 7.39
C ILE A 109 -20.93 -14.60 8.42
N ASP A 110 -21.47 -14.04 9.50
CA ASP A 110 -22.10 -14.76 10.62
C ASP A 110 -21.16 -15.65 11.48
N LYS A 111 -19.87 -15.73 11.14
CA LYS A 111 -18.89 -16.60 11.84
C LYS A 111 -17.68 -15.88 12.42
N GLY A 112 -17.52 -14.60 12.10
CA GLY A 112 -16.47 -13.72 12.63
C GLY A 112 -15.35 -13.45 11.63
N GLY A 113 -14.35 -12.67 12.05
CA GLY A 113 -13.22 -12.33 11.20
C GLY A 113 -11.93 -12.15 11.99
N LEU A 114 -10.81 -12.21 11.27
CA LEU A 114 -9.48 -11.94 11.76
C LEU A 114 -8.87 -10.81 10.93
N THR A 115 -8.24 -9.86 11.61
CA THR A 115 -7.40 -8.82 11.01
C THR A 115 -5.93 -9.14 11.30
N ALA A 116 -4.99 -8.46 10.66
CA ALA A 116 -3.56 -8.69 10.89
C ALA A 116 -3.13 -10.15 10.68
N THR A 117 -3.79 -10.84 9.74
CA THR A 117 -3.50 -12.25 9.47
C THR A 117 -2.17 -12.46 8.74
N TYR A 118 -1.51 -11.38 8.31
CA TYR A 118 -0.27 -11.39 7.55
C TYR A 118 0.83 -10.56 8.26
N ASN A 119 1.49 -11.17 9.24
CA ASN A 119 2.46 -10.52 10.14
C ASN A 119 3.80 -11.27 10.23
N GLU A 120 3.87 -12.53 9.84
CA GLU A 120 5.06 -13.37 9.95
C GLU A 120 5.77 -13.56 8.62
N THR A 121 7.10 -13.64 8.65
CA THR A 121 7.93 -13.82 7.45
C THR A 121 7.67 -15.15 6.74
N GLN A 122 7.27 -16.20 7.47
CA GLN A 122 6.93 -17.51 6.89
C GLN A 122 5.71 -17.48 5.96
N GLN A 123 4.92 -16.41 6.01
CA GLN A 123 3.72 -16.23 5.19
C GLN A 123 4.04 -15.65 3.81
N ALA A 124 5.21 -15.04 3.64
CA ALA A 124 5.71 -14.57 2.35
C ALA A 124 6.55 -15.68 1.69
N ILE A 125 5.96 -16.39 0.74
CA ILE A 125 6.60 -17.57 0.13
C ILE A 125 7.07 -17.20 -1.27
N THR A 126 8.40 -17.11 -1.44
CA THR A 126 9.03 -16.76 -2.72
C THR A 126 9.59 -17.98 -3.48
N ASN A 127 9.87 -19.08 -2.78
CA ASN A 127 10.56 -20.26 -3.32
C ASN A 127 9.71 -21.54 -3.32
N LEU A 128 8.44 -21.46 -3.75
CA LEU A 128 7.59 -22.66 -3.83
C LEU A 128 7.88 -23.44 -5.13
N THR A 129 8.22 -24.72 -5.00
CA THR A 129 8.35 -25.65 -6.13
C THR A 129 7.01 -26.35 -6.38
N GLY A 130 6.26 -25.87 -7.38
CA GLY A 130 4.99 -26.46 -7.81
C GLY A 130 3.76 -25.71 -7.30
N TYR A 131 2.99 -25.15 -8.25
CA TYR A 131 1.85 -24.25 -8.02
C TYR A 131 0.48 -24.96 -8.07
N THR A 132 0.44 -26.25 -7.74
CA THR A 132 -0.84 -26.97 -7.60
C THR A 132 -1.63 -26.43 -6.41
N ILE A 133 -2.97 -26.45 -6.47
CA ILE A 133 -3.85 -25.96 -5.39
C ILE A 133 -3.49 -26.64 -4.05
N ASP A 134 -3.17 -27.93 -4.04
CA ASP A 134 -2.78 -28.64 -2.81
C ASP A 134 -1.53 -28.08 -2.15
N ASN A 135 -0.45 -27.87 -2.91
CA ASN A 135 0.78 -27.28 -2.40
C ASN A 135 0.57 -25.86 -1.87
N LEU A 136 -0.25 -25.06 -2.57
CA LEU A 136 -0.63 -23.72 -2.14
C LEU A 136 -1.41 -23.77 -0.82
N CYS A 137 -2.42 -24.62 -0.73
CA CYS A 137 -3.25 -24.78 0.47
C CYS A 137 -2.46 -25.34 1.67
N GLN A 138 -1.48 -26.21 1.43
CA GLN A 138 -0.54 -26.68 2.45
C GLN A 138 0.39 -25.56 2.91
N ALA A 139 0.85 -24.69 2.00
CA ALA A 139 1.64 -23.51 2.34
C ALA A 139 0.87 -22.56 3.28
N GLY A 140 -0.38 -22.23 2.95
CA GLY A 140 -1.26 -21.48 3.86
C GLY A 140 -1.55 -22.24 5.16
N GLY A 141 -1.65 -23.57 5.10
CA GLY A 141 -1.87 -24.43 6.27
C GLY A 141 -0.67 -24.54 7.22
N LYS A 142 0.52 -24.04 6.88
CA LYS A 142 1.69 -24.02 7.78
C LYS A 142 1.81 -22.73 8.58
N THR A 143 1.02 -21.71 8.24
CA THR A 143 1.03 -20.42 8.93
C THR A 143 0.07 -20.45 10.12
N TRP A 144 0.29 -19.56 11.10
CA TRP A 144 -0.55 -19.53 12.30
C TRP A 144 -2.00 -19.13 11.96
N SER A 145 -2.20 -18.14 11.09
CA SER A 145 -3.50 -17.58 10.72
C SER A 145 -4.20 -18.33 9.59
N GLY A 146 -3.49 -19.25 8.91
CA GLY A 146 -3.98 -19.91 7.69
C GLY A 146 -3.80 -19.09 6.42
N VAL A 147 -3.20 -17.90 6.49
CA VAL A 147 -2.99 -17.01 5.32
C VAL A 147 -1.54 -17.05 4.88
N ALA A 148 -1.32 -17.10 3.57
CA ALA A 148 0.00 -16.97 2.95
C ALA A 148 -0.10 -16.21 1.62
N VAL A 149 0.95 -15.46 1.28
CA VAL A 149 1.13 -14.83 -0.04
C VAL A 149 2.25 -15.56 -0.75
N VAL A 150 1.92 -16.19 -1.87
CA VAL A 150 2.84 -17.00 -2.66
C VAL A 150 3.18 -16.28 -3.95
N TRP A 151 4.46 -16.06 -4.20
CA TRP A 151 4.94 -15.45 -5.42
C TRP A 151 5.04 -16.46 -6.56
N ARG A 152 4.48 -16.10 -7.71
CA ARG A 152 4.62 -16.88 -8.94
C ARG A 152 5.82 -16.37 -9.74
N GLN A 153 6.54 -17.30 -10.36
CA GLN A 153 7.61 -16.96 -11.30
C GLN A 153 7.09 -16.17 -12.52
N PRO A 154 7.87 -15.21 -13.05
CA PRO A 154 9.17 -14.75 -12.56
C PRO A 154 9.03 -13.95 -11.27
N ASN A 155 9.86 -14.25 -10.28
CA ASN A 155 10.02 -13.49 -9.04
C ASN A 155 11.53 -13.25 -8.87
N ASN A 156 11.90 -12.02 -8.53
CA ASN A 156 13.27 -11.62 -8.25
C ASN A 156 13.78 -12.08 -6.84
N GLY A 157 12.90 -12.71 -6.04
CA GLY A 157 13.19 -13.23 -4.71
C GLY A 157 12.87 -12.27 -3.57
N ASP A 158 12.25 -11.12 -3.86
CA ASP A 158 11.79 -10.15 -2.88
C ASP A 158 10.28 -10.26 -2.61
N THR A 159 9.79 -9.36 -1.75
CA THR A 159 8.39 -9.25 -1.32
C THR A 159 7.70 -8.00 -1.89
N VAL A 160 8.28 -7.40 -2.92
CA VAL A 160 7.79 -6.19 -3.57
C VAL A 160 7.10 -6.57 -4.86
N LEU A 161 5.84 -6.17 -5.00
CA LEU A 161 5.06 -6.47 -6.20
C LEU A 161 5.43 -5.48 -7.27
N GLN A 162 5.99 -5.99 -8.36
CA GLN A 162 6.37 -5.20 -9.52
C GLN A 162 5.43 -5.45 -10.70
N ALA A 163 5.47 -4.54 -11.67
CA ALA A 163 4.69 -4.68 -12.89
C ALA A 163 5.10 -5.96 -13.66
N GLY A 164 4.13 -6.84 -13.89
CA GLY A 164 4.33 -8.12 -14.58
C GLY A 164 4.45 -9.33 -13.65
N GLU A 165 4.62 -9.11 -12.35
CA GLU A 165 4.59 -10.18 -11.35
C GLU A 165 3.15 -10.49 -10.90
N LYS A 166 2.95 -11.73 -10.46
CA LYS A 166 1.67 -12.22 -9.96
C LYS A 166 1.89 -12.91 -8.63
N VAL A 167 1.01 -12.62 -7.68
CA VAL A 167 1.01 -13.28 -6.38
C VAL A 167 -0.32 -13.96 -6.13
N LEU A 168 -0.27 -15.03 -5.36
CA LEU A 168 -1.40 -15.86 -5.00
C LEU A 168 -1.61 -15.71 -3.51
N VAL A 169 -2.71 -15.06 -3.14
CA VAL A 169 -3.14 -15.01 -1.74
C VAL A 169 -3.88 -16.32 -1.45
N VAL A 170 -3.31 -17.12 -0.57
CA VAL A 170 -3.85 -18.41 -0.17
C VAL A 170 -4.41 -18.31 1.23
N ILE A 171 -5.63 -18.83 1.40
CA ILE A 171 -6.36 -18.83 2.65
C ILE A 171 -6.74 -20.27 2.96
N ASN A 172 -6.33 -20.75 4.13
CA ASN A 172 -6.67 -22.07 4.64
C ASN A 172 -7.71 -21.91 5.77
N PHE A 173 -8.96 -22.23 5.45
CA PHE A 173 -10.09 -22.10 6.37
C PHE A 173 -10.06 -23.13 7.50
N THR A 174 -9.41 -24.28 7.32
CA THR A 174 -9.23 -25.26 8.40
C THR A 174 -8.34 -24.69 9.51
N LYS A 175 -7.28 -23.96 9.15
CA LYS A 175 -6.47 -23.23 10.14
C LYS A 175 -7.22 -22.05 10.74
N LEU A 176 -7.93 -21.29 9.91
CA LEU A 176 -8.75 -20.18 10.35
C LEU A 176 -9.78 -20.64 11.40
N GLY A 177 -10.44 -21.77 11.19
CA GLY A 177 -11.47 -22.27 12.09
C GLY A 177 -10.97 -22.94 13.37
N ASN A 178 -9.67 -23.26 13.46
CA ASN A 178 -9.05 -23.56 14.75
C ASN A 178 -8.95 -22.33 15.65
N ILE A 179 -8.89 -21.13 15.06
CA ILE A 179 -8.89 -19.85 15.79
C ILE A 179 -10.33 -19.36 15.99
N LEU A 180 -11.12 -19.37 14.91
CA LEU A 180 -12.53 -19.01 14.90
C LEU A 180 -13.38 -20.27 14.98
N THR A 181 -13.71 -20.71 16.19
CA THR A 181 -14.44 -21.96 16.45
C THR A 181 -15.76 -22.09 15.68
N ASN A 182 -16.41 -20.98 15.31
CA ASN A 182 -17.65 -20.94 14.53
C ASN A 182 -17.46 -21.27 13.04
N VAL A 183 -16.24 -21.13 12.51
CA VAL A 183 -15.87 -21.51 11.13
C VAL A 183 -15.69 -23.03 11.02
N GLY A 184 -15.19 -23.70 12.06
CA GLY A 184 -15.04 -25.16 12.07
C GLY A 184 -13.89 -25.66 11.19
N LYS A 185 -14.07 -26.78 10.48
CA LYS A 185 -12.99 -27.38 9.66
C LYS A 185 -12.90 -26.77 8.25
N GLY A 186 -13.89 -26.00 7.84
CA GLY A 186 -13.96 -25.32 6.55
C GLY A 186 -15.30 -24.58 6.40
N LEU A 187 -15.47 -23.88 5.29
CA LEU A 187 -16.71 -23.17 5.00
C LEU A 187 -17.76 -24.14 4.44
N LYS A 188 -19.00 -23.98 4.91
CA LYS A 188 -20.16 -24.77 4.48
C LYS A 188 -20.77 -24.16 3.21
N PRO A 189 -21.58 -24.93 2.47
CA PRO A 189 -22.39 -24.37 1.39
C PRO A 189 -23.16 -23.14 1.86
N TYR A 190 -23.27 -22.12 1.00
CA TYR A 190 -23.90 -20.82 1.25
C TYR A 190 -23.16 -19.84 2.16
N ASP A 191 -22.07 -20.25 2.82
CA ASP A 191 -21.24 -19.30 3.55
C ASP A 191 -20.64 -18.25 2.59
N VAL A 192 -20.52 -17.02 3.08
CA VAL A 192 -19.87 -15.93 2.35
C VAL A 192 -18.60 -15.55 3.10
N PHE A 193 -17.49 -15.48 2.38
CA PHE A 193 -16.23 -14.96 2.91
C PHE A 193 -15.80 -13.72 2.14
N LYS A 194 -15.22 -12.80 2.89
CA LYS A 194 -14.70 -11.52 2.42
C LYS A 194 -13.25 -11.40 2.85
N VAL A 195 -12.39 -11.11 1.89
CA VAL A 195 -10.96 -10.92 2.06
C VAL A 195 -10.65 -9.48 1.70
N GLU A 196 -9.98 -8.77 2.58
CA GLU A 196 -9.53 -7.41 2.36
C GLU A 196 -8.01 -7.37 2.44
N ILE A 197 -7.37 -6.95 1.36
CA ILE A 197 -5.93 -6.82 1.24
C ILE A 197 -5.62 -5.34 1.20
N LYS A 198 -4.98 -4.84 2.24
CA LYS A 198 -4.62 -3.43 2.40
C LYS A 198 -3.11 -3.26 2.22
N PRO A 199 -2.65 -2.74 1.07
CA PRO A 199 -1.25 -2.41 0.90
C PRO A 199 -0.87 -1.16 1.72
N PRO A 200 0.43 -0.94 1.99
CA PRO A 200 0.90 0.25 2.71
C PRO A 200 0.70 1.55 1.91
N ILE A 201 0.75 1.47 0.58
CA ILE A 201 0.48 2.56 -0.36
C ILE A 201 -0.50 2.02 -1.39
N GLY A 202 -1.57 2.77 -1.64
CA GLY A 202 -2.60 2.39 -2.60
C GLY A 202 -3.99 2.16 -2.03
N SER A 203 -4.87 1.65 -2.89
CA SER A 203 -6.23 1.24 -2.53
C SER A 203 -6.25 -0.18 -1.95
N ALA A 204 -7.12 -0.41 -0.96
CA ALA A 204 -7.41 -1.75 -0.49
C ALA A 204 -8.19 -2.54 -1.56
N LEU A 205 -7.82 -3.80 -1.76
CA LEU A 205 -8.55 -4.74 -2.61
C LEU A 205 -9.47 -5.57 -1.72
N THR A 206 -10.75 -5.56 -2.05
CA THR A 206 -11.74 -6.40 -1.37
C THR A 206 -12.25 -7.47 -2.32
N VAL A 207 -12.20 -8.72 -1.88
CA VAL A 207 -12.69 -9.89 -2.62
C VAL A 207 -13.76 -10.55 -1.76
N GLU A 208 -14.98 -10.63 -2.29
CA GLU A 208 -16.10 -11.31 -1.64
C GLU A 208 -16.54 -12.47 -2.53
N ARG A 209 -16.69 -13.65 -1.94
CA ARG A 209 -17.13 -14.87 -2.62
C ARG A 209 -18.09 -15.67 -1.75
N GLN A 210 -19.07 -16.28 -2.40
CA GLN A 210 -20.03 -17.17 -1.78
C GLN A 210 -19.71 -18.61 -2.14
N VAL A 211 -19.73 -19.50 -1.15
CA VAL A 211 -19.57 -20.93 -1.36
C VAL A 211 -20.83 -21.49 -2.04
N PRO A 212 -20.71 -22.18 -3.18
CA PRO A 212 -21.87 -22.72 -3.89
C PRO A 212 -22.58 -23.82 -3.09
N ALA A 213 -23.83 -24.08 -3.45
CA ALA A 213 -24.69 -25.07 -2.81
C ALA A 213 -24.18 -26.52 -2.92
N SER A 214 -23.42 -26.81 -3.98
CA SER A 214 -22.94 -28.16 -4.28
C SER A 214 -21.42 -28.23 -4.26
N LEU A 215 -20.89 -29.08 -3.39
CA LEU A 215 -19.46 -29.28 -3.15
C LEU A 215 -19.07 -30.73 -3.50
N THR A 216 -19.29 -31.11 -4.77
CA THR A 216 -19.08 -32.49 -5.25
C THR A 216 -17.70 -32.73 -5.83
N TYR A 217 -16.99 -31.67 -6.22
CA TYR A 217 -15.65 -31.73 -6.81
C TYR A 217 -14.60 -31.26 -5.80
N SER A 218 -13.42 -31.87 -5.82
CA SER A 218 -12.30 -31.50 -4.94
C SER A 218 -11.74 -30.10 -5.20
N TYR A 219 -11.99 -29.56 -6.39
CA TYR A 219 -11.64 -28.18 -6.75
C TYR A 219 -12.84 -27.53 -7.39
N ILE A 220 -13.13 -26.30 -6.96
CA ILE A 220 -14.21 -25.50 -7.50
C ILE A 220 -13.68 -24.12 -7.85
N ASP A 221 -14.32 -23.53 -8.85
CA ASP A 221 -14.10 -22.15 -9.23
C ASP A 221 -15.17 -21.28 -8.58
N LEU A 222 -14.76 -20.24 -7.87
CA LEU A 222 -15.64 -19.28 -7.21
C LEU A 222 -15.84 -18.00 -8.04
N GLY A 223 -15.18 -17.88 -9.19
CA GLY A 223 -15.21 -16.71 -10.07
C GLY A 223 -14.22 -15.61 -9.70
#